data_AF-A0A2V6NHF8-F1
#
_entry.id   AF-A0A2V6NHF8-F1
#
_cell.length_a   1.000
_cell.length_b   1.000
_cell.length_c   1.000
_cell.angle_alpha   90.00
_cell.angle_beta   90.00
_cell.angle_gamma   90.00
#
_symmetry.space_group_name_H-M   'P 1'
#
loop_
_entity.id
_entity.type
_entity.pdbx_description
1 polymer ?
#
loop_
_entity_poly.entity_id
_entity_poly.type
_entity_poly.pdbx_seq_one_letter_code
_entity_poly.pdbx_strand_id
1 'polypeptide(L)'
;RHPWPGNVRELQNRIKRAVIMADSRRITEKDLELSTGIGFSSSTTLKEARENVEREMVQRALKRNLGRISSAAAELGISRPTLYELMERLGISRE
;
A
#
# COMPACT_ATOMS: atom_id res chain seq x y z
N ARG A 1 -11.24 -21.25 6.76
CA ARG A 1 -11.61 -19.81 6.61
C ARG A 1 -10.31 -19.02 6.70
N HIS A 2 -9.79 -18.54 5.57
CA HIS A 2 -8.55 -17.75 5.55
C HIS A 2 -8.90 -16.27 5.37
N PRO A 3 -8.19 -15.33 6.03
CA PRO A 3 -8.30 -13.93 5.72
C PRO A 3 -7.73 -13.70 4.31
N TRP A 4 -8.59 -13.41 3.34
CA TRP A 4 -8.14 -12.93 2.03
C TRP A 4 -7.89 -11.42 2.15
N PRO A 5 -6.66 -10.94 1.88
CA PRO A 5 -6.30 -9.54 2.11
C PRO A 5 -6.78 -8.59 1.00
N GLY A 6 -7.42 -9.11 -0.06
CA GLY A 6 -7.68 -8.41 -1.31
C GLY A 6 -9.15 -8.32 -1.75
N ASN A 7 -9.40 -7.75 -2.93
CA ASN A 7 -10.75 -7.70 -3.54
C ASN A 7 -11.02 -8.90 -4.49
N VAL A 8 -12.23 -8.98 -5.05
CA VAL A 8 -12.67 -10.11 -5.91
C VAL A 8 -11.88 -10.22 -7.22
N ARG A 9 -11.41 -9.11 -7.79
CA ARG A 9 -10.57 -9.12 -9.01
C ARG A 9 -9.20 -9.74 -8.74
N GLU A 10 -8.64 -9.48 -7.56
CA GLU A 10 -7.37 -10.06 -7.13
C GLU A 10 -7.49 -11.56 -6.89
N LEU A 11 -8.60 -12.01 -6.30
CA LEU A 11 -8.88 -13.44 -6.17
C LEU A 11 -8.93 -14.11 -7.54
N GLN A 12 -9.62 -13.50 -8.51
CA GLN A 12 -9.68 -14.02 -9.88
C GLN A 12 -8.29 -14.11 -10.53
N ASN A 13 -7.45 -13.09 -10.37
CA ASN A 13 -6.09 -13.09 -10.93
C ASN A 13 -5.15 -14.08 -10.24
N ARG A 14 -5.30 -14.28 -8.92
CA ARG A 14 -4.55 -15.29 -8.17
C ARG A 14 -4.93 -16.70 -8.63
N ILE A 15 -6.22 -16.97 -8.79
CA ILE A 15 -6.71 -18.25 -9.32
C ILE A 15 -6.18 -18.48 -10.74
N LYS A 16 -6.24 -17.48 -11.63
CA LYS A 16 -5.67 -17.60 -12.99
C LYS A 16 -4.19 -17.97 -12.96
N ARG A 17 -3.40 -17.32 -12.10
CA ARG A 17 -1.97 -17.60 -11.96
C ARG A 17 -1.72 -19.00 -11.40
N ALA A 18 -2.48 -19.40 -10.37
CA ALA A 18 -2.39 -20.74 -9.80
C ALA A 18 -2.77 -21.83 -10.81
N VAL A 19 -3.75 -21.58 -11.69
CA VAL A 19 -4.10 -22.50 -12.79
C VAL A 19 -2.94 -22.64 -13.78
N ILE A 20 -2.23 -21.55 -14.08
CA ILE A 20 -1.09 -21.56 -15.02
C ILE A 20 0.13 -22.25 -14.41
N MET A 21 0.40 -22.03 -13.12
CA MET A 21 1.60 -22.49 -12.44
C MET A 21 1.45 -23.85 -11.75
N ALA A 22 0.22 -24.35 -11.56
CA ALA A 22 0.01 -25.65 -10.93
C ALA A 22 0.42 -26.78 -11.88
N ASP A 23 1.46 -27.52 -11.51
CA ASP A 23 1.84 -28.79 -12.16
C ASP A 23 0.79 -29.91 -11.96
N SER A 24 -0.17 -29.70 -11.05
CA SER A 24 -1.18 -30.69 -10.66
C SER A 24 -2.60 -30.25 -11.00
N ARG A 25 -3.49 -31.21 -11.28
CA ARG A 25 -4.94 -30.97 -11.52
C ARG A 25 -5.71 -30.35 -10.34
N ARG A 26 -5.08 -30.21 -9.17
CA ARG A 26 -5.67 -29.60 -7.97
C ARG A 26 -4.80 -28.45 -7.53
N ILE A 27 -5.42 -27.27 -7.41
CA ILE A 27 -4.82 -26.08 -6.81
C ILE A 27 -4.88 -26.24 -5.29
N THR A 28 -3.72 -26.10 -4.65
CA THR A 28 -3.53 -26.15 -3.21
C THR A 28 -3.32 -24.75 -2.64
N GLU A 29 -3.40 -24.61 -1.31
CA GLU A 29 -3.12 -23.35 -0.61
C GLU A 29 -1.72 -22.78 -0.86
N LYS A 30 -0.75 -23.64 -1.20
CA LYS A 30 0.61 -23.25 -1.59
C LYS A 30 0.64 -22.58 -2.95
N ASP A 31 -0.14 -23.09 -3.91
CA ASP A 31 -0.28 -22.50 -5.25
C ASP A 31 -0.98 -21.14 -5.21
N LEU A 32 -1.76 -20.90 -4.16
CA LEU A 32 -2.41 -19.63 -3.89
C LEU A 32 -1.57 -18.69 -3.02
N GLU A 33 -0.39 -19.13 -2.56
CA GLU A 33 0.54 -18.40 -1.67
C GLU A 33 -0.20 -17.80 -0.45
N LEU A 34 -1.14 -18.54 0.14
CA LEU A 34 -1.97 -18.08 1.26
C LEU A 34 -1.28 -18.19 2.64
N SER A 35 0.03 -18.41 2.65
CA SER A 35 0.82 -18.62 3.86
C SER A 35 0.84 -17.35 4.72
N THR A 36 0.16 -17.41 5.86
CA THR A 36 0.15 -16.39 6.91
C THR A 36 1.55 -16.20 7.48
N GLY A 37 2.24 -15.14 7.06
CA GLY A 37 3.54 -14.79 7.62
C GLY A 37 4.14 -13.56 6.95
N ILE A 38 3.94 -12.40 7.59
CA ILE A 38 4.58 -11.11 7.30
C ILE A 38 4.00 -10.42 6.06
N GLY A 39 3.17 -9.41 6.32
CA GLY A 39 2.45 -8.61 5.34
C GLY A 39 3.35 -7.82 4.40
N PHE A 40 3.84 -8.47 3.37
CA PHE A 40 4.08 -7.81 2.10
C PHE A 40 2.77 -7.83 1.33
N SER A 41 2.15 -6.65 1.21
CA SER A 41 1.07 -6.39 0.25
C SER A 41 1.49 -6.90 -1.13
N SER A 42 1.06 -8.12 -1.47
CA SER A 42 1.49 -8.83 -2.67
C SER A 42 0.67 -8.36 -3.88
N SER A 43 0.76 -7.07 -4.20
CA SER A 43 0.53 -6.44 -5.51
C SER A 43 0.30 -4.94 -5.33
N THR A 44 1.30 -4.22 -4.83
CA THR A 44 1.28 -2.77 -4.93
C THR A 44 1.82 -2.42 -6.32
N THR A 45 0.98 -1.87 -7.21
CA THR A 45 1.52 -1.28 -8.45
C THR A 45 2.60 -0.26 -8.08
N LEU A 46 3.58 0.02 -8.96
CA LEU A 46 4.61 1.03 -8.66
C LEU A 46 3.98 2.36 -8.19
N LYS A 47 2.82 2.70 -8.76
CA LYS A 47 2.01 3.86 -8.36
C LYS A 47 1.54 3.76 -6.90
N GLU A 48 0.87 2.67 -6.53
CA GLU A 48 0.37 2.48 -5.16
C GLU A 48 1.53 2.35 -4.15
N ALA A 49 2.68 1.83 -4.57
CA ALA A 49 3.84 1.62 -3.69
C ALA A 49 4.45 2.97 -3.35
N ARG A 50 4.58 3.81 -4.38
CA ARG A 50 4.97 5.21 -4.23
C ARG A 50 3.97 5.97 -3.36
N GLU A 51 2.67 5.80 -3.59
CA GLU A 51 1.63 6.47 -2.78
C GLU A 51 1.66 6.04 -1.31
N ASN A 52 1.91 4.75 -1.02
CA ASN A 52 2.02 4.27 0.35
C ASN A 52 3.28 4.81 1.05
N VAL A 53 4.42 4.82 0.36
CA VAL A 53 5.65 5.41 0.89
C VAL A 53 5.49 6.92 1.11
N GLU A 54 4.89 7.63 0.14
CA GLU A 54 4.60 9.06 0.25
C GLU A 54 3.66 9.35 1.44
N ARG A 55 2.60 8.55 1.62
CA ARG A 55 1.68 8.66 2.77
C ARG A 55 2.41 8.50 4.09
N GLU A 56 3.23 7.46 4.22
CA GLU A 56 3.99 7.18 5.43
C GLU A 56 4.96 8.33 5.76
N MET A 57 5.66 8.87 4.75
CA MET A 57 6.59 9.99 4.93
C MET A 57 5.87 11.26 5.38
N VAL A 58 4.74 11.61 4.75
CA VAL A 58 3.94 12.78 5.11
C VAL A 58 3.41 12.66 6.53
N GLN A 59 2.82 11.52 6.89
CA GLN A 59 2.27 11.31 8.24
C GLN A 59 3.37 11.38 9.32
N ARG A 60 4.55 10.81 9.05
CA ARG A 60 5.69 10.88 9.97
C ARG A 60 6.20 12.30 10.14
N ALA A 61 6.36 13.05 9.06
CA ALA A 61 6.80 14.45 9.12
C ALA A 61 5.78 15.31 9.87
N LEU A 62 4.49 15.15 9.60
CA LEU A 62 3.42 15.85 10.33
C LEU A 62 3.44 15.52 11.82
N LYS A 63 3.60 14.24 12.18
CA LYS A 63 3.66 13.80 13.59
C LYS A 63 4.87 14.38 14.33
N ARG A 64 6.06 14.37 13.71
CA ARG A 64 7.29 14.95 14.30
C ARG A 64 7.18 16.47 14.50
N ASN A 65 6.48 17.15 13.60
CA ASN A 65 6.31 18.59 13.63
C ASN A 65 5.01 19.05 14.30
N LEU A 66 4.29 18.15 15.00
CA LEU A 66 3.03 18.46 15.69
C LEU A 66 2.00 19.18 14.77
N GLY A 67 1.89 18.71 13.53
CA GLY A 67 0.98 19.27 12.52
C GLY A 67 1.41 20.62 11.94
N ARG A 68 2.61 21.14 12.26
CA ARG A 68 3.13 22.40 11.66
C ARG A 68 3.54 22.17 10.21
N ILE A 69 2.63 22.48 9.29
CA ILE A 69 2.80 22.31 7.83
C ILE A 69 4.10 22.92 7.31
N SER A 70 4.46 24.13 7.76
CA SER A 70 5.67 24.81 7.30
C SER A 70 6.95 24.03 7.65
N SER A 71 7.01 23.47 8.85
CA SER A 71 8.16 22.69 9.32
C SER A 71 8.18 21.30 8.68
N ALA A 72 7.02 20.65 8.55
CA ALA A 72 6.90 19.36 7.87
C ALA A 72 7.28 19.45 6.37
N ALA A 73 6.87 20.53 5.68
CA ALA A 73 7.23 20.76 4.29
C ALA A 73 8.74 21.00 4.13
N ALA A 74 9.34 21.80 5.03
CA ALA A 74 10.78 22.05 5.06
C ALA A 74 11.57 20.75 5.32
N GLU A 75 11.10 19.90 6.24
CA GLU A 75 11.71 18.61 6.53
C GLU A 75 11.64 17.65 5.33
N LEU A 76 10.51 17.63 4.62
CA LEU A 76 10.33 16.83 3.40
C LEU A 76 11.02 17.44 2.17
N GLY A 77 11.60 18.64 2.27
CA GLY A 77 12.27 19.32 1.16
C GLY A 77 11.32 19.80 0.06
N ILE A 78 10.06 20.06 0.38
CA ILE A 78 9.02 20.49 -0.57
C ILE A 78 8.38 21.82 -0.18
N SER A 79 7.70 22.44 -1.13
CA SER A 79 6.94 23.67 -0.87
C SER A 79 5.67 23.39 -0.06
N ARG A 80 5.14 24.39 0.65
CA ARG A 80 3.86 24.25 1.38
C ARG A 80 2.69 23.90 0.44
N PRO A 81 2.51 24.55 -0.73
CA PRO A 81 1.47 24.15 -1.68
C PRO A 81 1.58 22.68 -2.10
N THR A 82 2.80 22.21 -2.39
CA THR A 82 3.04 20.79 -2.75
C THR A 82 2.63 19.85 -1.62
N LEU A 83 2.90 20.21 -0.36
CA LEU A 83 2.46 19.40 0.78
C LEU A 83 0.94 19.36 0.90
N TYR A 84 0.24 20.48 0.66
CA TYR A 84 -1.23 20.51 0.66
C TYR A 84 -1.83 19.63 -0.44
N GLU A 85 -1.32 19.71 -1.67
CA GLU A 85 -1.72 18.83 -2.77
C GLU A 85 -1.47 17.35 -2.45
N LEU A 86 -0.33 17.04 -1.81
CA LEU A 86 0.01 15.70 -1.38
C LEU A 86 -0.96 15.18 -0.31
N MET A 87 -1.32 16.02 0.66
CA MET A 87 -2.27 15.68 1.70
C MET A 87 -3.67 15.42 1.13
N GLU A 88 -4.13 16.25 0.20
CA GLU A 88 -5.42 16.06 -0.48
C GLU A 88 -5.43 14.77 -1.30
N ARG A 89 -4.40 14.55 -2.13
CA ARG A 89 -4.29 13.34 -2.97
C ARG A 89 -4.21 12.05 -2.13
N LEU A 90 -3.57 12.10 -0.97
CA LEU A 90 -3.37 10.93 -0.10
C LEU A 90 -4.47 10.75 0.96
N GLY A 91 -5.42 11.70 1.06
CA GLY A 91 -6.51 11.69 2.04
C GLY A 91 -6.06 11.93 3.48
N ILE A 92 -5.01 12.73 3.69
CA ILE A 92 -4.44 13.00 5.02
C ILE A 92 -5.05 14.29 5.57
N SER A 93 -5.86 14.15 6.62
CA SER A 93 -6.42 15.27 7.37
C SER A 93 -5.47 15.75 8.47
N ARG A 94 -5.63 17.01 8.86
CA ARG A 94 -4.97 17.57 10.04
C ARG A 94 -5.78 17.16 11.28
N GLU A 95 -5.25 16.25 12.08
CA GLU A 95 -5.64 16.06 13.48
C GLU A 95 -4.77 16.94 14.39
#